data_AF-A0A087USW2-F1
#
_entry.id   AF-A0A087USW2-F1
#
_cell.length_a   1.000
_cell.length_b   1.000
_cell.length_c   1.000
_cell.angle_alpha   90.00
_cell.angle_beta   90.00
_cell.angle_gamma   90.00
#
_symmetry.space_group_name_H-M   'P 1'
#
loop_
_entity.id
_entity.type
_entity.pdbx_description
1 polymer ?
#
loop_
_entity_poly.entity_id
_entity_poly.type
_entity_poly.pdbx_seq_one_letter_code
_entity_poly.pdbx_strand_id
1 'polypeptide(L)'
;MRMTLSSLNWRRREMVRWLVTCATELGLEAVISIIQNWYQLFTPTEATGPVATTVMSHATVMRLNLDFRQQEELSSCARTLALQCATKDPPNCALNALTLCESEPFAFEAAYQIVVDAATTNVMTSSQLFTVARYMEHRGYPHRAYKLAVLAMKGVHLAYNQDNHPAINDIHWACALAHSLGKSELTNLVPLLVKNVQCATVLSDILRRCSMAAPGIATLDAKRRCIKPLSLDKPPLRQLLEAAISAYVNTTHSRLTHISPRHYGDFIEFLGKARETFLLAQDGHIQFAQLVDNMKSAYKGKKKLMLLVKERFG
;
A
#
# COMPACT_ATOMS: atom_id res chain seq x y z
N MET A 1 -5.07 18.40 -32.68
CA MET A 1 -5.00 17.55 -31.46
C MET A 1 -4.65 16.09 -31.75
N ARG A 2 -5.32 15.41 -32.71
CA ARG A 2 -5.01 14.00 -33.05
C ARG A 2 -3.53 13.72 -33.34
N MET A 3 -2.86 14.61 -34.09
CA MET A 3 -1.45 14.47 -34.46
C MET A 3 -0.46 14.64 -33.28
N THR A 4 -0.92 15.09 -32.11
CA THR A 4 -0.06 15.37 -30.95
C THR A 4 -0.26 14.40 -29.79
N LEU A 5 -1.14 13.40 -29.93
CA LEU A 5 -1.44 12.42 -28.86
C LEU A 5 -0.21 11.63 -28.38
N SER A 6 0.80 11.49 -29.24
CA SER A 6 2.07 10.81 -28.93
C SER A 6 3.18 11.74 -28.41
N SER A 7 2.95 13.06 -28.34
CA SER A 7 3.98 14.04 -27.95
C SER A 7 3.72 14.60 -26.54
N LEU A 8 4.44 14.07 -25.54
CA LEU A 8 4.37 14.51 -24.15
C LEU A 8 5.32 15.69 -23.89
N ASN A 9 5.04 16.86 -24.46
CA ASN A 9 5.80 18.09 -24.19
C ASN A 9 4.94 19.16 -23.49
N TRP A 10 5.55 20.20 -22.94
CA TRP A 10 4.83 21.27 -22.23
C TRP A 10 3.75 21.93 -23.12
N ARG A 11 3.98 21.99 -24.44
CA ARG A 11 3.02 22.52 -25.41
C ARG A 11 1.74 21.69 -25.47
N ARG A 12 1.83 20.37 -25.31
CA ARG A 12 0.67 19.47 -25.24
C ARG A 12 -0.26 19.83 -24.09
N ARG A 13 0.29 20.05 -22.89
CA ARG A 13 -0.51 20.45 -21.71
C ARG A 13 -1.23 21.77 -21.96
N GLU A 14 -0.56 22.73 -22.60
CA GLU A 14 -1.15 24.02 -22.91
C GLU A 14 -2.25 23.91 -23.98
N MET A 15 -2.03 23.08 -25.01
CA MET A 15 -3.05 22.79 -26.01
C MET A 15 -4.31 22.14 -25.42
N VAL A 16 -4.15 21.23 -24.45
CA VAL A 16 -5.28 20.61 -23.74
C VAL A 16 -6.07 21.67 -22.98
N ARG A 17 -5.40 22.52 -22.20
CA ARG A 17 -6.06 23.62 -21.46
C ARG A 17 -6.74 24.60 -22.40
N TRP A 18 -6.07 24.99 -23.47
CA TRP A 18 -6.60 25.90 -24.47
C TRP A 18 -7.86 25.31 -25.12
N LEU A 19 -7.85 24.04 -25.52
CA LEU A 19 -9.02 23.40 -26.12
C LEU A 19 -10.22 23.37 -25.16
N VAL A 20 -9.99 23.03 -23.89
CA VAL A 20 -11.06 23.04 -22.86
C VAL A 20 -11.58 24.46 -22.63
N THR A 21 -10.70 25.46 -22.66
CA THR A 21 -11.08 26.88 -22.53
C THR A 21 -11.95 27.31 -23.69
N CYS A 22 -11.53 27.05 -24.94
CA CYS A 22 -12.33 27.34 -26.13
C CYS A 22 -13.69 26.63 -26.10
N ALA A 23 -13.73 25.35 -25.70
CA ALA A 23 -14.99 24.63 -25.57
C ALA A 23 -15.90 25.28 -24.51
N THR A 24 -15.33 25.74 -23.39
CA THR A 24 -16.08 26.45 -22.35
C THR A 24 -16.61 27.80 -22.83
N GLU A 25 -15.86 28.53 -23.66
CA GLU A 25 -16.31 29.80 -24.26
C GLU A 25 -17.40 29.60 -25.31
N LEU A 26 -17.40 28.46 -26.01
CA LEU A 26 -18.42 28.12 -27.01
C LEU A 26 -19.74 27.64 -26.41
N GLY A 27 -19.72 27.10 -25.19
CA GLY A 27 -20.92 26.67 -24.47
C GLY A 27 -20.96 25.18 -24.11
N LEU A 28 -22.02 24.78 -23.40
CA LEU A 28 -22.19 23.43 -22.83
C LEU A 28 -22.05 22.30 -23.88
N GLU A 29 -22.69 22.44 -25.05
CA GLU A 29 -22.64 21.44 -26.12
C GLU A 29 -21.22 21.18 -26.63
N ALA A 30 -20.39 22.21 -26.75
CA ALA A 30 -19.00 22.07 -27.16
C ALA A 30 -18.19 21.30 -26.10
N VAL A 31 -18.46 21.58 -24.81
CA VAL A 31 -17.83 20.86 -23.69
C VAL A 31 -18.24 19.38 -23.68
N ILE A 32 -19.54 19.09 -23.80
CA ILE A 32 -20.05 17.71 -23.88
C ILE A 32 -19.43 16.98 -25.08
N SER A 33 -19.34 17.64 -26.23
CA SER A 33 -18.75 17.05 -27.44
C SER A 33 -17.28 16.65 -27.27
N ILE A 34 -16.45 17.50 -26.63
CA ILE A 34 -15.03 17.14 -26.40
C ILE A 34 -14.88 16.03 -25.36
N ILE A 35 -15.79 15.92 -24.39
CA ILE A 35 -15.82 14.86 -23.38
C ILE A 35 -16.23 13.53 -24.01
N GLN A 36 -17.27 13.52 -24.84
CA GLN A 36 -17.75 12.30 -25.51
C GLN A 36 -16.74 11.81 -26.56
N ASN A 37 -16.02 12.73 -27.23
CA ASN A 37 -15.00 12.40 -28.22
C ASN A 37 -13.57 12.38 -27.67
N TRP A 38 -13.42 12.23 -26.35
CA TRP A 38 -12.13 12.34 -25.67
C TRP A 38 -11.02 11.47 -26.26
N TYR A 39 -11.35 10.25 -26.69
CA TYR A 39 -10.40 9.25 -27.19
C TYR A 39 -9.69 9.70 -28.48
N GLN A 40 -10.24 10.70 -29.17
CA GLN A 40 -9.64 11.30 -30.37
C GLN A 40 -8.82 12.56 -30.03
N LEU A 41 -8.99 13.12 -28.84
CA LEU A 41 -8.53 14.46 -28.49
C LEU A 41 -7.50 14.45 -27.35
N PHE A 42 -7.57 13.47 -26.45
CA PHE A 42 -6.84 13.39 -25.19
C PHE A 42 -6.31 11.98 -24.92
N THR A 43 -5.19 11.88 -24.20
CA THR A 43 -4.82 10.62 -23.53
C THR A 43 -5.78 10.34 -22.37
N PRO A 44 -5.90 9.09 -21.89
CA PRO A 44 -6.70 8.78 -20.70
C PRO A 44 -6.33 9.65 -19.49
N THR A 45 -5.04 9.92 -19.28
CA THR A 45 -4.55 10.75 -18.18
C THR A 45 -4.91 12.22 -18.32
N GLU A 46 -4.86 12.77 -19.53
CA GLU A 46 -5.31 14.14 -19.82
C GLU A 46 -6.83 14.27 -19.66
N ALA A 47 -7.58 13.28 -20.14
CA ALA A 47 -9.02 13.24 -20.04
C ALA A 47 -9.52 13.17 -18.60
N THR A 48 -9.00 12.21 -17.81
CA THR A 48 -9.44 12.00 -16.42
C THR A 48 -8.88 13.06 -15.46
N GLY A 49 -7.72 13.65 -15.76
CA GLY A 49 -7.11 14.68 -14.94
C GLY A 49 -7.58 16.09 -15.33
N PRO A 50 -6.78 16.83 -16.11
CA PRO A 50 -7.04 18.25 -16.38
C PRO A 50 -8.38 18.52 -17.06
N VAL A 51 -8.83 17.68 -18.00
CA VAL A 51 -10.11 17.91 -18.70
C VAL A 51 -11.29 17.74 -17.75
N ALA A 52 -11.47 16.55 -17.15
CA ALA A 52 -12.58 16.28 -16.26
C ALA A 52 -12.60 17.22 -15.03
N THR A 53 -11.44 17.51 -14.44
CA THR A 53 -11.34 18.43 -13.28
C THR A 53 -11.76 19.85 -13.65
N THR A 54 -11.35 20.35 -14.83
CA THR A 54 -11.73 21.69 -15.29
C THR A 54 -13.22 21.76 -15.59
N VAL A 55 -13.75 20.74 -16.26
CA VAL A 55 -15.18 20.63 -16.60
C VAL A 55 -16.05 20.62 -15.34
N MET A 56 -15.66 19.85 -14.33
CA MET A 56 -16.41 19.72 -13.07
C MET A 56 -16.17 20.87 -12.08
N SER A 57 -15.34 21.86 -12.43
CA SER A 57 -15.02 22.98 -11.53
C SER A 57 -16.16 23.98 -11.41
N HIS A 58 -16.29 24.59 -10.23
CA HIS A 58 -17.28 25.66 -9.99
C HIS A 58 -17.09 26.85 -10.96
N ALA A 59 -15.85 27.15 -11.35
CA ALA A 59 -15.56 28.20 -12.33
C ALA A 59 -16.16 27.92 -13.71
N THR A 60 -16.23 26.66 -14.14
CA THR A 60 -16.87 26.28 -15.40
C THR A 60 -18.39 26.37 -15.31
N VAL A 61 -18.98 25.96 -14.18
CA VAL A 61 -20.42 26.11 -13.91
C VAL A 61 -20.85 27.58 -13.99
N MET A 62 -20.09 28.48 -13.36
CA MET A 62 -20.37 29.93 -13.38
C MET A 62 -20.18 30.54 -14.78
N ARG A 63 -19.12 30.15 -15.51
CA ARG A 63 -18.85 30.68 -16.87
C ARG A 63 -19.91 30.29 -17.88
N LEU A 64 -20.40 29.05 -17.79
CA LEU A 64 -21.44 28.54 -18.67
C LEU A 64 -22.86 28.91 -18.19
N ASN A 65 -22.98 29.52 -17.00
CA ASN A 65 -24.25 29.84 -16.35
C ASN A 65 -25.22 28.65 -16.32
N LEU A 66 -24.70 27.47 -15.92
CA LEU A 66 -25.45 26.22 -15.97
C LEU A 66 -26.56 26.19 -14.91
N ASP A 67 -27.73 25.68 -15.31
CA ASP A 67 -28.72 25.24 -14.34
C ASP A 67 -28.34 23.90 -13.69
N PHE A 68 -29.11 23.48 -12.68
CA PHE A 68 -28.86 22.24 -11.94
C PHE A 68 -28.89 21.00 -12.86
N ARG A 69 -29.79 20.96 -13.84
CA ARG A 69 -29.98 19.81 -14.74
C ARG A 69 -28.81 19.69 -15.70
N GLN A 70 -28.38 20.80 -16.28
CA GLN A 70 -27.20 20.88 -17.16
C GLN A 70 -25.92 20.54 -16.41
N GLN A 71 -25.79 21.00 -15.15
CA GLN A 71 -24.67 20.63 -14.31
C GLN A 71 -24.63 19.12 -14.01
N GLU A 72 -25.78 18.50 -13.75
CA GLU A 72 -25.90 17.06 -13.52
C GLU A 72 -25.55 16.25 -14.78
N GLU A 73 -26.05 16.66 -15.95
CA GLU A 73 -25.73 16.07 -17.24
C GLU A 73 -24.22 16.12 -17.51
N LEU A 74 -23.61 17.30 -17.35
CA LEU A 74 -22.18 17.49 -17.53
C LEU A 74 -21.36 16.62 -16.58
N SER A 75 -21.79 16.55 -15.31
CA SER A 75 -21.16 15.69 -14.30
C SER A 75 -21.31 14.20 -14.62
N SER A 76 -22.43 13.80 -15.23
CA SER A 76 -22.65 12.42 -15.70
C SER A 76 -21.73 12.06 -16.86
N CYS A 77 -21.57 12.96 -17.84
CA CYS A 77 -20.61 12.78 -18.94
C CYS A 77 -19.17 12.70 -18.42
N ALA A 78 -18.78 13.56 -17.47
CA ALA A 78 -17.45 13.55 -16.88
C ALA A 78 -17.15 12.26 -16.09
N ARG A 79 -18.12 11.73 -15.34
CA ARG A 79 -18.00 10.43 -14.65
C ARG A 79 -17.86 9.28 -15.65
N THR A 80 -18.68 9.26 -16.69
CA THR A 80 -18.61 8.25 -17.77
C THR A 80 -17.24 8.27 -18.45
N LEU A 81 -16.74 9.46 -18.79
CA LEU A 81 -15.39 9.68 -19.30
C LEU A 81 -14.33 9.08 -18.37
N ALA A 82 -14.42 9.40 -17.08
CA ALA A 82 -13.44 8.97 -16.10
C ALA A 82 -13.40 7.45 -15.93
N LEU A 83 -14.57 6.79 -15.93
CA LEU A 83 -14.68 5.33 -15.90
C LEU A 83 -14.05 4.71 -17.14
N GLN A 84 -14.34 5.23 -18.34
CA GLN A 84 -13.75 4.72 -19.58
C GLN A 84 -12.22 4.86 -19.59
N CYS A 85 -11.69 5.97 -19.07
CA CYS A 85 -10.25 6.17 -18.97
C CYS A 85 -9.62 5.22 -17.94
N ALA A 86 -10.25 5.02 -16.78
CA ALA A 86 -9.82 4.07 -15.78
C ALA A 86 -9.83 2.63 -16.28
N THR A 87 -10.79 2.24 -17.14
CA THR A 87 -10.78 0.91 -17.78
C THR A 87 -9.61 0.74 -18.75
N LYS A 88 -9.21 1.81 -19.48
CA LYS A 88 -8.11 1.74 -20.45
C LYS A 88 -6.72 1.82 -19.82
N ASP A 89 -6.56 2.66 -18.79
CA ASP A 89 -5.29 2.87 -18.10
C ASP A 89 -5.53 2.98 -16.58
N PRO A 90 -5.89 1.85 -15.92
CA PRO A 90 -6.16 1.83 -14.49
C PRO A 90 -5.03 2.43 -13.63
N PRO A 91 -3.74 2.11 -13.87
CA PRO A 91 -2.64 2.60 -13.04
C PRO A 91 -2.57 4.12 -12.92
N ASN A 92 -2.92 4.86 -13.97
CA ASN A 92 -2.79 6.32 -13.99
C ASN A 92 -4.13 7.06 -13.81
N CYS A 93 -5.27 6.40 -14.05
CA CYS A 93 -6.59 7.05 -14.05
C CYS A 93 -7.47 6.69 -12.85
N ALA A 94 -7.20 5.58 -12.16
CA ALA A 94 -8.05 5.05 -11.08
C ALA A 94 -8.38 6.08 -9.98
N LEU A 95 -7.37 6.77 -9.44
CA LEU A 95 -7.55 7.70 -8.33
C LEU A 95 -8.40 8.90 -8.73
N ASN A 96 -8.16 9.44 -9.93
CA ASN A 96 -8.95 10.55 -10.47
C ASN A 96 -10.39 10.10 -10.73
N ALA A 97 -10.59 8.92 -11.31
CA ALA A 97 -11.93 8.37 -11.54
C ALA A 97 -12.70 8.18 -10.23
N LEU A 98 -12.06 7.64 -9.19
CA LEU A 98 -12.66 7.53 -7.86
C LEU A 98 -13.04 8.89 -7.27
N THR A 99 -12.18 9.90 -7.41
CA THR A 99 -12.41 11.26 -6.89
C THR A 99 -13.60 11.93 -7.60
N LEU A 100 -13.64 11.84 -8.94
CA LEU A 100 -14.69 12.43 -9.77
C LEU A 100 -16.05 11.75 -9.56
N CYS A 101 -16.06 10.49 -9.12
CA CYS A 101 -17.28 9.72 -8.87
C CYS A 101 -17.76 9.78 -7.41
N GLU A 102 -17.06 10.45 -6.49
CA GLU A 102 -17.41 10.45 -5.06
C GLU A 102 -18.85 10.85 -4.75
N SER A 103 -19.42 11.77 -5.54
CA SER A 103 -20.77 12.27 -5.31
C SER A 103 -21.88 11.32 -5.77
N GLU A 104 -21.56 10.25 -6.51
CA GLU A 104 -22.56 9.35 -7.07
C GLU A 104 -22.23 7.87 -6.80
N PRO A 105 -23.04 7.18 -5.97
CA PRO A 105 -22.70 5.85 -5.47
C PRO A 105 -22.44 4.78 -6.54
N PHE A 106 -23.20 4.73 -7.63
CA PHE A 106 -23.05 3.71 -8.66
C PHE A 106 -21.76 3.91 -9.48
N ALA A 107 -21.45 5.13 -9.88
CA ALA A 107 -20.19 5.44 -10.55
C ALA A 107 -18.98 5.21 -9.64
N PHE A 108 -19.09 5.55 -8.35
CA PHE A 108 -18.02 5.28 -7.39
C PHE A 108 -17.76 3.78 -7.24
N GLU A 109 -18.82 2.98 -7.14
CA GLU A 109 -18.70 1.52 -7.10
C GLU A 109 -18.08 0.97 -8.38
N ALA A 110 -18.50 1.44 -9.55
CA ALA A 110 -17.92 1.04 -10.82
C ALA A 110 -16.41 1.36 -10.90
N ALA A 111 -16.02 2.58 -10.48
CA ALA A 111 -14.60 2.97 -10.41
C ALA A 111 -13.81 2.09 -9.44
N TYR A 112 -14.39 1.74 -8.28
CA TYR A 112 -13.77 0.82 -7.33
C TYR A 112 -13.58 -0.58 -7.91
N GLN A 113 -14.57 -1.12 -8.63
CA GLN A 113 -14.46 -2.43 -9.26
C GLN A 113 -13.37 -2.46 -10.35
N ILE A 114 -13.23 -1.40 -11.15
CA ILE A 114 -12.13 -1.28 -12.11
C ILE A 114 -10.76 -1.44 -11.41
N VAL A 115 -10.58 -0.83 -10.23
CA VAL A 115 -9.33 -0.98 -9.45
C VAL A 115 -9.15 -2.41 -8.96
N VAL A 116 -10.22 -3.04 -8.46
CA VAL A 116 -10.17 -4.44 -8.00
C VAL A 116 -9.81 -5.38 -9.15
N ASP A 117 -10.38 -5.19 -10.33
CA ASP A 117 -10.10 -6.00 -11.52
C ASP A 117 -8.67 -5.78 -12.03
N ALA A 118 -8.20 -4.53 -12.04
CA ALA A 118 -6.81 -4.20 -12.38
C ALA A 118 -5.81 -4.77 -11.35
N ALA A 119 -6.20 -4.87 -10.09
CA ALA A 119 -5.41 -5.49 -9.03
C ALA A 119 -5.33 -7.01 -9.18
N THR A 120 -6.44 -7.68 -9.52
CA THR A 120 -6.46 -9.15 -9.70
C THR A 120 -5.71 -9.60 -10.94
N THR A 121 -5.69 -8.78 -11.98
CA THR A 121 -4.94 -9.01 -13.23
C THR A 121 -3.48 -8.56 -13.17
N ASN A 122 -3.01 -8.04 -12.02
CA ASN A 122 -1.65 -7.50 -11.81
C ASN A 122 -1.26 -6.37 -12.79
N VAL A 123 -2.23 -5.62 -13.31
CA VAL A 123 -1.98 -4.44 -14.16
C VAL A 123 -1.44 -3.28 -13.33
N MET A 124 -1.89 -3.15 -12.07
CA MET A 124 -1.42 -2.14 -11.14
C MET A 124 -0.32 -2.67 -10.22
N THR A 125 0.68 -1.84 -9.95
CA THR A 125 1.75 -2.16 -8.99
C THR A 125 1.25 -2.10 -7.54
N SER A 126 1.92 -2.80 -6.64
CA SER A 126 1.59 -2.80 -5.20
C SER A 126 1.56 -1.38 -4.61
N SER A 127 2.50 -0.51 -5.00
CA SER A 127 2.55 0.89 -4.54
C SER A 127 1.33 1.70 -4.97
N GLN A 128 0.89 1.53 -6.23
CA GLN A 128 -0.33 2.17 -6.73
C GLN A 128 -1.58 1.65 -5.99
N LEU A 129 -1.66 0.34 -5.74
CA LEU A 129 -2.76 -0.23 -4.99
C LEU A 129 -2.80 0.27 -3.54
N PHE A 130 -1.65 0.41 -2.86
CA PHE A 130 -1.60 1.01 -1.53
C PHE A 130 -2.02 2.49 -1.52
N THR A 131 -1.68 3.23 -2.57
CA THR A 131 -2.13 4.62 -2.72
C THR A 131 -3.65 4.70 -2.79
N VAL A 132 -4.28 3.86 -3.63
CA VAL A 132 -5.75 3.80 -3.73
C VAL A 132 -6.39 3.26 -2.45
N ALA A 133 -5.76 2.28 -1.79
CA ALA A 133 -6.25 1.73 -0.53
C ALA A 133 -6.27 2.79 0.59
N ARG A 134 -5.23 3.62 0.71
CA ARG A 134 -5.21 4.76 1.65
C ARG A 134 -6.28 5.79 1.35
N TYR A 135 -6.47 6.09 0.06
CA TYR A 135 -7.57 6.95 -0.35
C TYR A 135 -8.93 6.38 0.10
N MET A 136 -9.17 5.07 -0.06
CA MET A 136 -10.41 4.42 0.43
C MET A 136 -10.59 4.55 1.94
N GLU A 137 -9.50 4.39 2.71
CA GLU A 137 -9.54 4.55 4.17
C GLU A 137 -9.88 5.99 4.56
N HIS A 138 -9.22 6.98 3.94
CA HIS A 138 -9.48 8.41 4.19
C HIS A 138 -10.91 8.84 3.83
N ARG A 139 -11.54 8.18 2.86
CA ARG A 139 -12.95 8.40 2.50
C ARG A 139 -13.95 7.65 3.39
N GLY A 140 -13.48 6.92 4.40
CA GLY A 140 -14.35 6.22 5.35
C GLY A 140 -14.77 4.81 4.91
N TYR A 141 -14.06 4.18 3.97
CA TYR A 141 -14.32 2.82 3.49
C TYR A 141 -13.22 1.82 3.88
N PRO A 142 -13.03 1.53 5.18
CA PRO A 142 -11.86 0.75 5.65
C PRO A 142 -11.88 -0.71 5.18
N HIS A 143 -13.06 -1.34 5.01
CA HIS A 143 -13.14 -2.70 4.44
C HIS A 143 -12.74 -2.74 2.96
N ARG A 144 -13.07 -1.70 2.19
CA ARG A 144 -12.67 -1.58 0.78
C ARG A 144 -11.17 -1.33 0.66
N ALA A 145 -10.64 -0.47 1.53
CA ALA A 145 -9.21 -0.24 1.68
C ALA A 145 -8.46 -1.54 1.99
N TYR A 146 -8.96 -2.32 2.96
CA TYR A 146 -8.36 -3.59 3.35
C TYR A 146 -8.34 -4.62 2.21
N LYS A 147 -9.44 -4.74 1.44
CA LYS A 147 -9.46 -5.61 0.25
C LYS A 147 -8.36 -5.26 -0.75
N LEU A 148 -8.15 -3.97 -1.02
CA LEU A 148 -7.07 -3.50 -1.91
C LEU A 148 -5.68 -3.72 -1.29
N ALA A 149 -5.52 -3.49 0.01
CA ALA A 149 -4.26 -3.72 0.72
C ALA A 149 -3.85 -5.20 0.67
N VAL A 150 -4.80 -6.13 0.84
CA VAL A 150 -4.55 -7.58 0.71
C VAL A 150 -4.09 -7.95 -0.70
N LEU A 151 -4.70 -7.36 -1.74
CA LEU A 151 -4.28 -7.57 -3.12
C LEU A 151 -2.88 -6.99 -3.37
N ALA A 152 -2.61 -5.78 -2.89
CA ALA A 152 -1.30 -5.14 -2.96
C ALA A 152 -0.22 -5.99 -2.28
N MET A 153 -0.52 -6.52 -1.09
CA MET A 153 0.39 -7.34 -0.31
C MET A 153 0.87 -8.58 -1.09
N LYS A 154 0.05 -9.15 -1.98
CA LYS A 154 0.45 -10.30 -2.81
C LYS A 154 1.61 -9.97 -3.76
N GLY A 155 1.70 -8.73 -4.22
CA GLY A 155 2.75 -8.24 -5.12
C GLY A 155 3.94 -7.61 -4.40
N VAL A 156 3.94 -7.55 -3.06
CA VAL A 156 5.11 -7.10 -2.28
C VAL A 156 6.04 -8.28 -2.04
N HIS A 157 7.35 -8.07 -2.17
CA HIS A 157 8.35 -9.03 -1.74
C HIS A 157 9.49 -8.29 -1.06
N LEU A 158 9.84 -8.72 0.16
CA LEU A 158 10.91 -8.13 0.94
C LEU A 158 11.96 -9.19 1.29
N ALA A 159 13.14 -9.07 0.70
CA ALA A 159 14.26 -9.96 0.97
C ALA A 159 14.88 -9.69 2.35
N TYR A 160 15.68 -10.64 2.84
CA TYR A 160 16.26 -10.63 4.19
C TYR A 160 17.14 -9.40 4.51
N ASN A 161 17.70 -8.73 3.50
CA ASN A 161 18.63 -7.60 3.61
C ASN A 161 17.99 -6.23 3.27
N GLN A 162 16.67 -6.15 3.19
CA GLN A 162 15.95 -4.94 2.76
C GLN A 162 15.21 -4.25 3.93
N ASP A 163 15.92 -3.91 5.00
CA ASP A 163 15.35 -3.25 6.18
C ASP A 163 14.97 -1.77 5.99
N ASN A 164 15.36 -1.16 4.87
CA ASN A 164 15.02 0.23 4.49
C ASN A 164 14.13 0.32 3.23
N HIS A 165 13.43 -0.75 2.86
CA HIS A 165 12.59 -0.75 1.66
C HIS A 165 11.35 0.15 1.81
N PRO A 166 10.96 0.94 0.79
CA PRO A 166 9.83 1.87 0.89
C PRO A 166 8.49 1.19 1.22
N ALA A 167 8.29 -0.05 0.76
CA ALA A 167 7.08 -0.83 1.05
C ALA A 167 6.90 -1.19 2.54
N ILE A 168 7.91 -1.03 3.39
CA ILE A 168 7.79 -1.31 4.83
C ILE A 168 6.68 -0.46 5.46
N ASN A 169 6.59 0.82 5.08
CA ASN A 169 5.55 1.72 5.56
C ASN A 169 4.15 1.28 5.11
N ASP A 170 4.04 0.73 3.89
CA ASP A 170 2.79 0.17 3.36
C ASP A 170 2.38 -1.09 4.13
N ILE A 171 3.33 -1.97 4.43
CA ILE A 171 3.09 -3.19 5.20
C ILE A 171 2.64 -2.84 6.62
N HIS A 172 3.33 -1.90 7.29
CA HIS A 172 2.96 -1.43 8.63
C HIS A 172 1.55 -0.85 8.66
N TRP A 173 1.23 0.00 7.68
CA TRP A 173 -0.11 0.56 7.54
C TRP A 173 -1.17 -0.54 7.30
N ALA A 174 -0.92 -1.50 6.41
CA ALA A 174 -1.85 -2.60 6.14
C ALA A 174 -2.11 -3.45 7.39
N CYS A 175 -1.08 -3.70 8.21
CA CYS A 175 -1.22 -4.40 9.47
C CYS A 175 -2.05 -3.61 10.48
N ALA A 176 -1.83 -2.29 10.59
CA ALA A 176 -2.61 -1.42 11.45
C ALA A 176 -4.09 -1.38 11.03
N LEU A 177 -4.36 -1.24 9.73
CA LEU A 177 -5.72 -1.28 9.17
C LEU A 177 -6.40 -2.63 9.48
N ALA A 178 -5.73 -3.75 9.19
CA ALA A 178 -6.27 -5.08 9.48
C ALA A 178 -6.58 -5.26 10.97
N HIS A 179 -5.68 -4.81 11.84
CA HIS A 179 -5.88 -4.87 13.29
C HIS A 179 -7.05 -4.00 13.75
N SER A 180 -7.25 -2.81 13.16
CA SER A 180 -8.37 -1.92 13.47
C SER A 180 -9.74 -2.49 13.06
N LEU A 181 -9.78 -3.28 11.98
CA LEU A 181 -10.99 -3.92 11.48
C LEU A 181 -11.38 -5.14 12.31
N GLY A 182 -10.40 -5.94 12.74
CA GLY A 182 -10.64 -7.06 13.62
C GLY A 182 -9.65 -8.21 13.48
N LYS A 183 -9.85 -9.23 14.32
CA LYS A 183 -8.99 -10.42 14.35
C LYS A 183 -9.08 -11.23 13.05
N SER A 184 -10.23 -11.26 12.39
CA SER A 184 -10.47 -11.96 11.12
C SER A 184 -9.57 -11.44 10.00
N GLU A 185 -9.53 -10.13 9.82
CA GLU A 185 -8.75 -9.43 8.83
C GLU A 185 -7.26 -9.66 9.09
N LEU A 186 -6.82 -9.49 10.34
CA LEU A 186 -5.43 -9.79 10.68
C LEU A 186 -5.06 -11.26 10.41
N THR A 187 -5.96 -12.20 10.71
CA THR A 187 -5.74 -13.64 10.43
C THR A 187 -5.59 -13.92 8.94
N ASN A 188 -6.32 -13.22 8.09
CA ASN A 188 -6.22 -13.36 6.63
C ASN A 188 -4.94 -12.72 6.06
N LEU A 189 -4.42 -11.67 6.72
CA LEU A 189 -3.20 -10.96 6.28
C LEU A 189 -1.91 -11.71 6.66
N VAL A 190 -1.86 -12.36 7.83
CA VAL A 190 -0.64 -12.99 8.36
C VAL A 190 0.02 -13.98 7.38
N PRO A 191 -0.70 -14.91 6.71
CA PRO A 191 -0.08 -15.83 5.76
C PRO A 191 0.63 -15.11 4.60
N LEU A 192 0.11 -13.95 4.16
CA LEU A 192 0.75 -13.14 3.12
C LEU A 192 2.03 -12.50 3.63
N LEU A 193 2.03 -11.98 4.86
CA LEU A 193 3.22 -11.41 5.49
C LEU A 193 4.34 -12.44 5.61
N VAL A 194 4.02 -13.62 6.14
CA VAL A 194 4.98 -14.72 6.32
C VAL A 194 5.56 -15.17 4.98
N LYS A 195 4.75 -15.20 3.92
CA LYS A 195 5.21 -15.58 2.58
C LYS A 195 6.11 -14.52 1.94
N ASN A 196 5.74 -13.26 2.10
CA ASN A 196 6.29 -12.17 1.28
C ASN A 196 7.39 -11.37 1.98
N VAL A 197 7.53 -11.46 3.30
CA VAL A 197 8.53 -10.73 4.08
C VAL A 197 9.52 -11.71 4.69
N GLN A 198 10.78 -11.64 4.25
CA GLN A 198 11.89 -12.45 4.76
C GLN A 198 12.81 -11.67 5.70
N CYS A 199 12.65 -10.35 5.79
CA CYS A 199 13.44 -9.51 6.67
C CYS A 199 13.01 -9.68 8.14
N ALA A 200 13.89 -10.26 8.96
CA ALA A 200 13.60 -10.62 10.35
C ALA A 200 13.24 -9.41 11.24
N THR A 201 13.92 -8.28 11.06
CA THR A 201 13.66 -7.04 11.79
C THR A 201 12.29 -6.45 11.45
N VAL A 202 11.86 -6.56 10.20
CA VAL A 202 10.54 -6.09 9.77
C VAL A 202 9.44 -7.00 10.30
N LEU A 203 9.61 -8.34 10.22
CA LEU A 203 8.64 -9.28 10.80
C LEU A 203 8.47 -9.10 12.32
N SER A 204 9.57 -8.90 13.05
CA SER A 204 9.52 -8.66 14.50
C SER A 204 8.92 -7.30 14.86
N ASP A 205 9.16 -6.25 14.06
CA ASP A 205 8.49 -4.96 14.26
C ASP A 205 6.98 -5.08 14.02
N ILE A 206 6.56 -5.75 12.95
CA ILE A 206 5.14 -6.04 12.68
C ILE A 206 4.52 -6.83 13.84
N LEU A 207 5.20 -7.86 14.33
CA LEU A 207 4.72 -8.67 15.45
C LEU A 207 4.48 -7.81 16.70
N ARG A 208 5.44 -6.95 17.05
CA ARG A 208 5.33 -6.02 18.20
C ARG A 208 4.17 -5.04 18.02
N ARG A 209 3.99 -4.50 16.81
CA ARG A 209 2.88 -3.58 16.51
C ARG A 209 1.52 -4.27 16.60
N CYS A 210 1.42 -5.52 16.17
CA CYS A 210 0.18 -6.30 16.23
C CYS A 210 -0.13 -6.83 17.64
N SER A 211 0.86 -6.97 18.52
CA SER A 211 0.63 -7.38 19.92
C SER A 211 0.20 -6.22 20.83
N MET A 212 0.56 -4.99 20.48
CA MET A 212 0.09 -3.78 21.14
C MET A 212 -1.37 -3.48 20.79
N ALA A 213 -2.13 -2.89 21.73
CA ALA A 213 -3.51 -2.47 21.49
C ALA A 213 -3.60 -1.60 20.23
N ALA A 214 -4.57 -1.90 19.36
CA ALA A 214 -4.70 -1.21 18.08
C ALA A 214 -4.77 0.31 18.28
N PRO A 215 -4.00 1.12 17.51
CA PRO A 215 -4.17 2.57 17.54
C PRO A 215 -5.61 2.88 17.10
N GLY A 216 -6.41 3.36 18.04
CA GLY A 216 -7.82 3.62 17.82
C GLY A 216 -8.02 4.67 16.74
N ILE A 217 -8.75 4.32 15.69
CA ILE A 217 -9.40 5.31 14.83
C ILE A 217 -10.42 6.02 15.71
N ALA A 218 -10.18 7.30 16.01
CA ALA A 218 -11.10 8.16 16.72
C ALA A 218 -12.29 8.50 15.81
N THR A 219 -13.24 7.57 15.67
CA THR A 219 -14.62 7.91 15.29
C THR A 219 -15.41 8.17 16.57
N LEU A 220 -16.35 9.12 16.51
CA LEU A 220 -17.10 9.66 17.66
C LEU A 220 -17.96 8.60 18.40
N ASP A 221 -18.02 7.37 17.92
CA ASP A 221 -18.70 6.22 18.55
C ASP A 221 -17.73 5.20 19.22
N ALA A 222 -16.45 5.53 19.39
CA ALA A 222 -15.40 4.62 19.86
C ALA A 222 -15.37 4.34 21.38
N LYS A 223 -16.43 4.61 22.16
CA LYS A 223 -16.41 4.44 23.62
C LYS A 223 -16.44 2.98 24.13
N ARG A 224 -16.44 1.94 23.27
CA ARG A 224 -16.59 0.54 23.75
C ARG A 224 -15.77 -0.58 23.09
N ARG A 225 -14.75 -0.31 22.26
CA ARG A 225 -13.89 -1.38 21.72
C ARG A 225 -12.41 -1.16 22.00
N CYS A 226 -12.05 -1.28 23.28
CA CYS A 226 -10.67 -1.59 23.65
C CYS A 226 -10.37 -3.02 23.17
N ILE A 227 -9.71 -3.15 22.03
CA ILE A 227 -9.25 -4.46 21.54
C ILE A 227 -8.18 -4.92 22.52
N LYS A 228 -8.50 -5.95 23.31
CA LYS A 228 -7.56 -6.56 24.26
C LYS A 228 -6.28 -6.97 23.51
N PRO A 229 -5.08 -6.79 24.10
CA PRO A 229 -3.83 -7.23 23.50
C PRO A 229 -3.94 -8.68 23.02
N LEU A 230 -3.53 -8.92 21.78
CA LEU A 230 -3.55 -10.26 21.21
C LEU A 230 -2.45 -11.11 21.87
N SER A 231 -2.81 -12.32 22.31
CA SER A 231 -1.85 -13.27 22.86
C SER A 231 -0.93 -13.79 21.75
N LEU A 232 0.38 -13.66 21.96
CA LEU A 232 1.43 -14.10 21.03
C LEU A 232 1.42 -15.61 20.79
N ASP A 233 0.98 -16.39 21.78
CA ASP A 233 0.91 -17.85 21.70
C ASP A 233 -0.31 -18.37 20.93
N LYS A 234 -1.23 -17.48 20.53
CA LYS A 234 -2.48 -17.82 19.85
C LYS A 234 -2.49 -17.33 18.40
N PRO A 235 -3.21 -18.02 17.50
CA PRO A 235 -3.41 -17.52 16.15
C PRO A 235 -4.17 -16.17 16.20
N PRO A 236 -3.79 -15.22 15.32
CA PRO A 236 -2.85 -15.37 14.21
C PRO A 236 -1.38 -15.02 14.53
N LEU A 237 -1.08 -14.45 15.71
CA LEU A 237 0.26 -13.94 16.01
C LEU A 237 1.34 -15.01 16.18
N ARG A 238 0.95 -16.22 16.60
CA ARG A 238 1.87 -17.35 16.70
C ARG A 238 2.61 -17.64 15.39
N GLN A 239 1.90 -17.62 14.25
CA GLN A 239 2.51 -17.87 12.94
C GLN A 239 3.52 -16.78 12.59
N LEU A 240 3.22 -15.53 12.94
CA LEU A 240 4.11 -14.40 12.69
C LEU A 240 5.36 -14.46 13.59
N LEU A 241 5.21 -14.90 14.84
CA LEU A 241 6.32 -15.14 15.76
C LEU A 241 7.24 -16.27 15.26
N GLU A 242 6.68 -17.41 14.87
CA GLU A 242 7.43 -18.52 14.28
C GLU A 242 8.18 -18.09 13.01
N ALA A 243 7.53 -17.30 12.14
CA ALA A 243 8.16 -16.74 10.96
C ALA A 243 9.30 -15.76 11.27
N ALA A 244 9.11 -14.88 12.27
CA ALA A 244 10.14 -13.94 12.70
C ALA A 244 11.37 -14.68 13.26
N ILE A 245 11.15 -15.70 14.11
CA ILE A 245 12.22 -16.57 14.64
C ILE A 245 12.97 -17.26 13.50
N SER A 246 12.25 -17.89 12.57
CA SER A 246 12.85 -18.55 11.39
C SER A 246 13.65 -17.58 10.52
N ALA A 247 13.13 -16.39 10.27
CA ALA A 247 13.82 -15.34 9.51
C ALA A 247 15.12 -14.90 10.22
N TYR A 248 15.12 -14.78 11.56
CA TYR A 248 16.32 -14.48 12.33
C TYR A 248 17.37 -15.59 12.21
N VAL A 249 16.98 -16.87 12.28
CA VAL A 249 17.90 -18.01 12.08
C VAL A 249 18.52 -17.96 10.68
N ASN A 250 17.68 -17.85 9.63
CA ASN A 250 18.15 -17.83 8.25
C ASN A 250 19.07 -16.64 7.96
N THR A 251 18.70 -15.46 8.44
CA THR A 251 19.51 -14.24 8.27
C THR A 251 20.82 -14.34 9.04
N THR A 252 20.83 -14.98 10.21
CA THR A 252 22.06 -15.23 10.99
C THR A 252 23.04 -16.07 10.18
N HIS A 253 22.60 -17.20 9.64
CA HIS A 253 23.44 -18.05 8.78
C HIS A 253 23.94 -17.31 7.54
N SER A 254 23.06 -16.57 6.85
CA SER A 254 23.40 -15.78 5.66
C SER A 254 24.43 -14.68 5.96
N ARG A 255 24.27 -13.92 7.05
CA ARG A 255 25.25 -12.89 7.43
C ARG A 255 26.59 -13.52 7.80
N LEU A 256 26.59 -14.68 8.47
CA LEU A 256 27.80 -15.35 8.93
C LEU A 256 28.71 -15.87 7.82
N THR A 257 28.19 -16.24 6.64
CA THR A 257 29.02 -16.73 5.53
C THR A 257 30.02 -15.67 5.08
N HIS A 258 29.59 -14.41 4.90
CA HIS A 258 30.42 -13.32 4.37
C HIS A 258 30.74 -12.20 5.38
N ILE A 259 30.48 -12.40 6.68
CA ILE A 259 30.78 -11.37 7.70
C ILE A 259 32.29 -11.08 7.80
N SER A 260 32.63 -9.80 7.90
CA SER A 260 33.99 -9.27 8.11
C SER A 260 34.06 -8.52 9.46
N PRO A 261 35.27 -8.28 10.02
CA PRO A 261 35.43 -7.68 11.35
C PRO A 261 34.71 -6.33 11.55
N ARG A 262 34.59 -5.51 10.50
CA ARG A 262 33.88 -4.23 10.56
C ARG A 262 32.37 -4.38 10.83
N HIS A 263 31.78 -5.53 10.49
CA HIS A 263 30.35 -5.79 10.68
C HIS A 263 30.05 -6.54 12.00
N TYR A 264 31.05 -6.80 12.85
CA TYR A 264 30.83 -7.56 14.08
C TYR A 264 29.91 -6.83 15.05
N GLY A 265 30.04 -5.50 15.19
CA GLY A 265 29.17 -4.69 16.04
C GLY A 265 27.70 -4.82 15.63
N ASP A 266 27.40 -4.52 14.36
CA ASP A 266 26.05 -4.59 13.79
C ASP A 266 25.46 -6.00 13.89
N PHE A 267 26.28 -7.04 13.71
CA PHE A 267 25.81 -8.42 13.83
C PHE A 267 25.48 -8.80 15.28
N ILE A 268 26.27 -8.34 16.25
CA ILE A 268 25.98 -8.54 17.67
C ILE A 268 24.71 -7.79 18.09
N GLU A 269 24.48 -6.57 17.58
CA GLU A 269 23.22 -5.85 17.79
C GLU A 269 22.03 -6.59 17.17
N PHE A 270 22.20 -7.10 15.94
CA PHE A 270 21.20 -7.92 15.27
C PHE A 270 20.83 -9.16 16.09
N LEU A 271 21.80 -9.87 16.66
CA LEU A 271 21.55 -10.99 17.57
C LEU A 271 20.86 -10.56 18.87
N GLY A 272 21.11 -9.34 19.36
CA GLY A 272 20.37 -8.76 20.47
C GLY A 272 18.87 -8.67 20.17
N LYS A 273 18.51 -8.12 18.99
CA LYS A 273 17.12 -8.05 18.52
C LYS A 273 16.51 -9.44 18.30
N ALA A 274 17.32 -10.39 17.79
CA ALA A 274 16.91 -11.78 17.67
C ALA A 274 16.54 -12.37 19.04
N ARG A 275 17.42 -12.23 20.05
CA ARG A 275 17.17 -12.72 21.41
C ARG A 275 15.86 -12.18 21.99
N GLU A 276 15.63 -10.87 21.88
CA GLU A 276 14.39 -10.24 22.34
C GLU A 276 13.15 -10.87 21.69
N THR A 277 13.22 -11.16 20.38
CA THR A 277 12.12 -11.78 19.64
C THR A 277 11.92 -13.23 20.04
N PHE A 278 12.99 -14.00 20.22
CA PHE A 278 12.92 -15.39 20.66
C PHE A 278 12.26 -15.48 22.04
N LEU A 279 12.63 -14.62 22.98
CA LEU A 279 12.07 -14.61 24.34
C LEU A 279 10.54 -14.37 24.41
N LEU A 280 9.91 -13.96 23.30
CA LEU A 280 8.46 -13.90 23.18
C LEU A 280 7.79 -15.27 23.07
N ALA A 281 8.53 -16.31 22.67
CA ALA A 281 8.03 -17.68 22.57
C ALA A 281 8.33 -18.47 23.86
N GLN A 282 7.43 -19.39 24.23
CA GLN A 282 7.55 -20.24 25.43
C GLN A 282 8.91 -20.96 25.54
N ASP A 283 9.38 -21.58 24.45
CA ASP A 283 10.68 -22.28 24.38
C ASP A 283 11.79 -21.45 23.72
N GLY A 284 11.57 -20.14 23.58
CA GLY A 284 12.46 -19.27 22.81
C GLY A 284 13.87 -19.15 23.38
N HIS A 285 14.02 -19.22 24.70
CA HIS A 285 15.32 -19.21 25.36
C HIS A 285 16.18 -20.44 24.96
N ILE A 286 15.56 -21.62 24.85
CA ILE A 286 16.22 -22.86 24.41
C ILE A 286 16.61 -22.75 22.93
N GLN A 287 15.68 -22.30 22.09
CA GLN A 287 15.92 -22.12 20.66
C GLN A 287 17.05 -21.11 20.39
N PHE A 288 17.13 -20.03 21.16
CA PHE A 288 18.19 -19.03 21.02
C PHE A 288 19.55 -19.58 21.46
N ALA A 289 19.59 -20.34 22.57
CA ALA A 289 20.80 -21.01 23.01
C ALA A 289 21.32 -22.00 21.95
N GLN A 290 20.43 -22.79 21.35
CA GLN A 290 20.76 -23.69 20.23
C GLN A 290 21.31 -22.94 19.01
N LEU A 291 20.74 -21.78 18.65
CA LEU A 291 21.27 -20.95 17.56
C LEU A 291 22.70 -20.50 17.87
N VAL A 292 22.96 -20.00 19.08
CA VAL A 292 24.29 -19.56 19.52
C VAL A 292 25.30 -20.71 19.51
N ASP A 293 24.91 -21.90 19.96
CA ASP A 293 25.79 -23.08 19.97
C ASP A 293 26.06 -23.61 18.55
N ASN A 294 25.06 -23.60 17.67
CA ASN A 294 25.23 -23.92 16.25
C ASN A 294 26.20 -22.96 15.56
N MET A 295 26.20 -21.68 15.93
CA MET A 295 27.18 -20.73 15.41
C MET A 295 28.61 -21.05 15.86
N LYS A 296 28.79 -21.41 17.14
CA LYS A 296 30.10 -21.81 17.68
C LYS A 296 30.66 -23.04 16.97
N SER A 297 29.80 -24.00 16.64
CA SER A 297 30.22 -25.25 15.98
C SER A 297 30.50 -25.05 14.49
N ALA A 298 29.65 -24.31 13.77
CA ALA A 298 29.74 -24.12 12.32
C ALA A 298 30.79 -23.09 11.88
N TYR A 299 31.13 -22.10 12.74
CA TYR A 299 31.98 -20.96 12.35
C TYR A 299 33.21 -20.77 13.24
N LYS A 300 33.87 -21.87 13.63
CA LYS A 300 35.07 -21.91 14.50
C LYS A 300 36.24 -21.01 14.03
N GLY A 301 36.34 -20.73 12.73
CA GLY A 301 37.39 -19.87 12.16
C GLY A 301 37.32 -18.40 12.58
N LYS A 302 36.17 -17.91 13.07
CA LYS A 302 35.94 -16.49 13.41
C LYS A 302 36.09 -16.24 14.92
N LYS A 303 37.27 -16.50 15.48
CA LYS A 303 37.55 -16.45 16.94
C LYS A 303 37.10 -15.15 17.62
N LYS A 304 37.44 -13.98 17.06
CA LYS A 304 37.08 -12.67 17.63
C LYS A 304 35.55 -12.47 17.69
N LEU A 305 34.83 -12.90 16.65
CA LEU A 305 33.37 -12.83 16.63
C LEU A 305 32.76 -13.77 17.69
N MET A 306 33.27 -14.99 17.80
CA MET A 306 32.76 -15.96 18.78
C MET A 306 33.03 -15.53 20.23
N LEU A 307 34.13 -14.82 20.48
CA LEU A 307 34.40 -14.20 21.78
C LEU A 307 33.33 -13.13 22.11
N LEU A 308 33.03 -12.23 21.18
CA LEU A 308 31.98 -11.22 21.36
C LEU A 308 30.58 -11.84 21.57
N VAL A 309 30.27 -12.91 20.83
CA VAL A 309 29.01 -13.65 21.01
C VAL A 309 28.94 -14.28 22.41
N LYS A 310 30.04 -14.90 22.88
CA LYS A 310 30.12 -15.49 24.22
C LYS A 310 30.00 -14.42 25.32
N GLU A 311 30.68 -13.29 25.18
CA GLU A 311 30.62 -12.21 26.17
C GLU A 311 29.20 -11.64 26.34
N ARG A 312 28.42 -11.57 25.25
CA ARG A 312 27.09 -10.96 25.28
C ARG A 312 25.94 -11.93 25.51
N PHE A 313 26.08 -13.19 25.11
CA PHE A 313 24.99 -14.16 25.07
C PHE A 313 25.32 -15.54 25.67
N GLY A 314 26.56 -15.76 26.11
CA GLY A 314 27.01 -17.02 26.71
C GLY A 314 26.80 -17.12 28.20
#